data_AF-A0A4Y2HI51-F1
#
_entry.id   AF-A0A4Y2HI51-F1
#
_cell.length_a   1.000
_cell.length_b   1.000
_cell.length_c   1.000
_cell.angle_alpha   90.00
_cell.angle_beta   90.00
_cell.angle_gamma   90.00
#
_symmetry.space_group_name_H-M   'P 1'
#
loop_
_entity.id
_entity.type
_entity.pdbx_description
1 polymer ?
#
loop_
_entity_poly.entity_id
_entity_poly.type
_entity_poly.pdbx_seq_one_letter_code
_entity_poly.pdbx_strand_id
1 'polypeptide(L)'
;MYDAQIDDLFLMALHSNASHAHWWNDAEPVWVTAEKRDLKSAVYWWDGCQVMIQGKKPTKCEEYANYWVWGKVNKDTLNAMTEILDKFQKDNFRLGLVYYEAVDANGHFRGPDSADRVQSLKELILSWTAYKMK
;
A
#
# COMPACT_ATOMS: atom_id res chain seq x y z
N MET A 1 16.88 -9.75 2.22
CA MET A 1 16.99 -11.24 2.22
C MET A 1 17.88 -11.65 1.07
N TYR A 2 18.50 -12.83 1.08
CA TYR A 2 19.36 -13.30 -0.01
C TYR A 2 18.91 -14.69 -0.47
N ASP A 3 18.82 -14.91 -1.78
CA ASP A 3 18.51 -16.18 -2.40
C ASP A 3 19.81 -16.74 -3.00
N ALA A 4 20.34 -17.80 -2.41
CA ALA A 4 21.59 -18.41 -2.83
C ALA A 4 21.49 -19.23 -4.13
N GLN A 5 20.28 -19.63 -4.54
CA GLN A 5 20.08 -20.39 -5.78
C GLN A 5 20.03 -19.44 -6.99
N ILE A 6 19.41 -18.27 -6.79
CA ILE A 6 19.22 -17.25 -7.83
C ILE A 6 20.34 -16.20 -7.80
N ASP A 7 21.13 -16.17 -6.73
CA ASP A 7 22.15 -15.16 -6.44
C ASP A 7 21.59 -13.73 -6.47
N ASP A 8 20.46 -13.53 -5.77
CA ASP A 8 19.79 -12.24 -5.70
C ASP A 8 19.60 -11.76 -4.25
N LEU A 9 19.67 -10.44 -4.07
CA LEU A 9 19.45 -9.77 -2.80
C LEU A 9 18.13 -9.00 -2.85
N PHE A 10 17.19 -9.40 -1.99
CA PHE A 10 16.02 -8.58 -1.69
C PHE A 10 16.42 -7.41 -0.79
N LEU A 11 16.29 -6.21 -1.34
CA LEU A 11 16.31 -4.93 -0.64
C LEU A 11 14.92 -4.31 -0.74
N MET A 12 14.45 -3.64 0.32
CA MET A 12 13.09 -3.08 0.33
C MET A 12 12.89 -2.04 -0.78
N ALA A 13 11.63 -1.83 -1.16
CA ALA A 13 11.26 -0.74 -2.05
C ALA A 13 11.84 0.59 -1.52
N LEU A 14 12.38 1.48 -2.36
CA LEU A 14 12.26 1.54 -3.83
C LEU A 14 13.37 0.80 -4.61
N HIS A 15 14.13 -0.09 -3.98
CA HIS A 15 15.17 -0.85 -4.69
C HIS A 15 14.55 -1.78 -5.75
N SER A 16 15.12 -1.85 -6.95
CA SER A 16 14.55 -2.61 -8.08
C SER A 16 14.40 -4.10 -7.79
N ASN A 17 15.32 -4.68 -7.02
CA ASN A 17 15.27 -6.09 -6.64
C ASN A 17 14.01 -6.46 -5.85
N ALA A 18 13.40 -5.50 -5.13
CA ALA A 18 12.13 -5.70 -4.44
C ALA A 18 11.03 -6.19 -5.39
N SER A 19 11.14 -5.88 -6.68
CA SER A 19 10.13 -6.19 -7.68
C SER A 19 10.45 -7.44 -8.52
N HIS A 20 11.53 -8.16 -8.23
CA HIS A 20 11.81 -9.43 -8.91
C HIS A 20 10.76 -10.49 -8.51
N ALA A 21 10.06 -11.04 -9.50
CA ALA A 21 8.87 -11.87 -9.26
C ALA A 21 9.12 -13.14 -8.45
N HIS A 22 10.33 -13.69 -8.45
CA HIS A 22 10.65 -14.92 -7.71
C HIS A 22 10.47 -14.74 -6.18
N TRP A 23 10.64 -13.52 -5.66
CA TRP A 23 10.37 -13.22 -4.25
C TRP A 23 8.90 -13.28 -3.84
N TRP A 24 7.98 -13.27 -4.81
CA TRP A 24 6.55 -13.07 -4.57
C TRP A 24 5.66 -14.23 -5.03
N ASN A 25 6.19 -15.16 -5.82
CA ASN A 25 5.38 -16.16 -6.52
C ASN A 25 4.97 -17.37 -5.67
N ASP A 26 5.53 -17.54 -4.47
CA ASP A 26 5.23 -18.67 -3.58
C ASP A 26 3.85 -18.55 -2.90
N ALA A 27 3.24 -17.37 -2.92
CA ALA A 27 1.93 -17.12 -2.35
C ALA A 27 1.02 -16.37 -3.33
N GLU A 28 -0.28 -16.39 -3.02
CA GLU A 28 -1.29 -15.63 -3.76
C GLU A 28 -1.81 -14.47 -2.88
N PRO A 29 -1.44 -13.21 -3.17
CA PRO A 29 -2.03 -12.06 -2.49
C PRO A 29 -3.53 -11.93 -2.76
N VAL A 30 -4.26 -11.33 -1.83
CA VAL A 30 -5.73 -11.19 -1.91
C VAL A 30 -6.21 -10.45 -3.18
N TRP A 31 -5.42 -9.50 -3.70
CA TRP A 31 -5.75 -8.86 -4.98
C TRP A 31 -5.58 -9.79 -6.17
N VAL A 32 -4.60 -10.70 -6.17
CA VAL A 32 -4.50 -11.73 -7.22
C VAL A 32 -5.73 -12.63 -7.20
N THR A 33 -6.21 -13.04 -6.00
CA THR A 33 -7.46 -13.80 -5.87
C THR A 33 -8.67 -13.06 -6.44
N ALA A 34 -8.78 -11.75 -6.20
CA ALA A 34 -9.85 -10.93 -6.75
C ALA A 34 -9.78 -10.88 -8.29
N GLU A 35 -8.61 -10.61 -8.85
CA GLU A 35 -8.40 -10.46 -10.30
C GLU A 35 -8.49 -11.79 -11.07
N LYS A 36 -8.31 -12.94 -10.40
CA LYS A 36 -8.60 -14.27 -10.95
C LYS A 36 -10.10 -14.57 -11.03
N ARG A 37 -10.93 -13.86 -10.26
CA ARG A 37 -12.39 -13.97 -10.24
C ARG A 37 -13.07 -12.80 -10.96
N ASP A 38 -12.33 -12.10 -11.82
CA ASP A 38 -12.79 -10.93 -12.57
C ASP A 38 -13.32 -9.79 -11.67
N LEU A 39 -12.83 -9.71 -10.44
CA LEU A 39 -13.14 -8.65 -9.49
C LEU A 39 -12.02 -7.60 -9.50
N LYS A 40 -12.36 -6.37 -9.89
CA LYS A 40 -11.40 -5.26 -9.92
C LYS A 40 -10.95 -4.87 -8.52
N SER A 41 -9.65 -4.66 -8.36
CA SER A 41 -9.01 -4.24 -7.11
C SER A 41 -8.22 -2.94 -7.26
N ALA A 42 -8.26 -2.10 -6.23
CA ALA A 42 -7.47 -0.86 -6.13
C ALA A 42 -6.56 -0.93 -4.92
N VAL A 43 -5.25 -0.88 -5.15
CA VAL A 43 -4.21 -1.09 -4.13
C VAL A 43 -3.27 0.11 -4.16
N TYR A 44 -3.15 0.80 -3.02
CA TYR A 44 -2.32 2.00 -2.91
C TYR A 44 -1.17 1.79 -1.91
N TRP A 45 0.05 2.01 -2.40
CA TRP A 45 1.33 1.98 -1.68
C TRP A 45 1.68 0.66 -0.99
N TRP A 46 0.96 -0.42 -1.30
CA TRP A 46 1.20 -1.74 -0.75
C TRP A 46 2.29 -2.46 -1.54
N ASP A 47 3.35 -2.89 -0.85
CA ASP A 47 4.46 -3.61 -1.48
C ASP A 47 3.99 -4.90 -2.17
N GLY A 48 4.41 -5.06 -3.42
CA GLY A 48 4.03 -6.20 -4.26
C GLY A 48 2.89 -5.88 -5.22
N CYS A 49 2.17 -4.76 -5.07
CA CYS A 49 1.16 -4.38 -6.07
C CYS A 49 1.79 -4.10 -7.44
N GLN A 50 3.03 -3.62 -7.45
CA GLN A 50 3.83 -3.35 -8.64
C GLN A 50 4.42 -4.61 -9.28
N VAL A 51 4.32 -5.77 -8.63
CA VAL A 51 4.91 -7.03 -9.10
C VAL A 51 3.85 -7.85 -9.85
N MET A 52 4.23 -8.44 -10.98
CA MET A 52 3.36 -9.38 -11.69
C MET A 52 3.45 -10.74 -10.99
N ILE A 53 2.46 -11.05 -10.16
CA ILE A 53 2.43 -12.25 -9.33
C ILE A 53 1.45 -13.24 -9.97
N GLN A 54 1.94 -14.42 -10.35
CA GLN A 54 1.16 -15.44 -11.06
C GLN A 54 0.40 -14.88 -12.29
N GLY A 55 1.04 -13.96 -13.03
CA GLY A 55 0.47 -13.32 -14.22
C GLY A 55 -0.60 -12.25 -13.95
N LYS A 56 -0.80 -11.84 -12.70
CA LYS A 56 -1.79 -10.83 -12.30
C LYS A 56 -1.17 -9.68 -11.52
N LYS A 57 -1.77 -8.51 -11.67
CA LYS A 57 -1.60 -7.28 -10.87
C LYS A 57 -2.99 -6.76 -10.50
N PRO A 58 -3.13 -5.98 -9.43
CA PRO A 58 -4.40 -5.31 -9.18
C PRO A 58 -4.75 -4.36 -10.33
N THR A 59 -6.04 -4.20 -10.62
CA THR A 59 -6.55 -3.31 -11.68
C THR A 59 -6.01 -1.88 -11.54
N LYS A 60 -5.89 -1.39 -10.29
CA LYS A 60 -5.19 -0.15 -9.96
C LYS A 60 -4.11 -0.46 -8.92
N CYS A 61 -2.87 -0.12 -9.24
CA CYS A 61 -1.75 -0.06 -8.31
C CYS A 61 -1.26 1.40 -8.27
N GLU A 62 -1.05 1.90 -7.06
CA GLU A 62 -0.16 3.04 -6.80
C GLU A 62 1.05 2.47 -6.08
N GLU A 63 2.25 2.61 -6.67
CA GLU A 63 3.45 2.01 -6.10
C GLU A 63 3.84 2.70 -4.78
N TYR A 64 4.60 2.01 -3.94
CA TYR A 64 5.10 2.56 -2.69
C TYR A 64 5.82 3.92 -2.91
N ALA A 65 5.66 4.83 -1.95
CA ALA A 65 6.34 6.12 -1.94
C ALA A 65 6.99 6.32 -0.57
N ASN A 66 8.25 6.75 -0.57
CA ASN A 66 9.00 6.93 0.68
C ASN A 66 8.40 8.07 1.52
N TYR A 67 7.97 7.73 2.74
CA TYR A 67 7.34 8.67 3.68
C TYR A 67 8.13 9.97 3.89
N TRP A 68 9.45 9.91 4.03
CA TRP A 68 10.29 11.06 4.37
C TRP A 68 10.36 12.12 3.27
N VAL A 69 10.05 11.75 2.03
CA VAL A 69 9.95 12.68 0.89
C VAL A 69 8.50 12.89 0.44
N TRP A 70 7.55 12.19 1.06
CA TRP A 70 6.13 12.25 0.73
C TRP A 70 5.39 13.30 1.56
N GLY A 71 5.56 14.57 1.20
CA GLY A 71 4.99 15.71 1.94
C GLY A 71 3.45 15.82 1.95
N LYS A 72 2.72 14.86 1.36
CA LYS A 72 1.25 14.90 1.21
C LYS A 72 0.55 13.61 1.68
N VAL A 73 1.25 12.72 2.38
CA VAL A 73 0.76 11.40 2.81
C VAL A 73 -0.67 11.40 3.37
N ASN A 74 -1.02 12.34 4.25
CA ASN A 74 -2.36 12.41 4.84
C ASN A 74 -3.45 12.76 3.82
N LYS A 75 -3.17 13.78 2.98
CA LYS A 75 -4.11 14.21 1.93
C LYS A 75 -4.29 13.10 0.89
N ASP A 76 -3.20 12.48 0.48
CA ASP A 76 -3.21 11.44 -0.54
C ASP A 76 -3.90 10.18 -0.01
N THR A 77 -3.68 9.81 1.26
CA THR A 77 -4.41 8.71 1.93
C THR A 77 -5.92 8.96 1.93
N LEU A 78 -6.36 10.17 2.29
CA LEU A 78 -7.78 10.54 2.25
C LEU A 78 -8.35 10.47 0.81
N ASN A 79 -7.59 10.94 -0.17
CA ASN A 79 -7.98 10.88 -1.57
C ASN A 79 -8.12 9.43 -2.04
N ALA A 80 -7.16 8.56 -1.71
CA ALA A 80 -7.20 7.14 -2.07
C ALA A 80 -8.40 6.43 -1.44
N MET A 81 -8.67 6.67 -0.15
CA MET A 81 -9.87 6.13 0.52
C MET A 81 -11.16 6.61 -0.16
N THR A 82 -11.26 7.89 -0.48
CA THR A 82 -12.43 8.47 -1.17
C THR A 82 -12.58 7.86 -2.57
N GLU A 83 -11.49 7.75 -3.32
CA GLU A 83 -11.48 7.18 -4.67
C GLU A 83 -11.89 5.70 -4.64
N ILE A 84 -11.41 4.91 -3.67
CA ILE A 84 -11.84 3.51 -3.49
C ILE A 84 -13.35 3.42 -3.31
N LEU A 85 -13.92 4.27 -2.45
CA LEU A 85 -15.36 4.26 -2.18
C LEU A 85 -16.15 4.69 -3.41
N ASP A 86 -15.69 5.69 -4.15
CA ASP A 86 -16.26 6.07 -5.45
C ASP A 86 -16.21 4.91 -6.45
N LYS A 87 -15.07 4.23 -6.58
CA LYS A 87 -14.90 3.08 -7.48
C LYS A 87 -15.77 1.89 -7.11
N PHE A 88 -16.00 1.65 -5.82
CA PHE A 88 -16.94 0.61 -5.36
C PHE A 88 -18.37 0.92 -5.82
N GLN A 89 -18.78 2.19 -5.80
CA GLN A 89 -20.11 2.61 -6.23
C GLN A 89 -20.27 2.66 -7.76
N LYS A 90 -19.27 3.16 -8.47
CA LYS A 90 -19.40 3.54 -9.90
C LYS A 90 -18.72 2.58 -10.88
N ASP A 91 -17.61 1.96 -10.48
CA ASP A 91 -16.69 1.27 -11.40
C ASP A 91 -16.56 -0.25 -11.16
N ASN A 92 -17.44 -0.81 -10.33
CA ASN A 92 -17.52 -2.24 -10.00
C ASN A 92 -16.26 -2.81 -9.31
N PHE A 93 -15.46 -1.97 -8.65
CA PHE A 93 -14.37 -2.46 -7.79
C PHE A 93 -14.95 -3.21 -6.58
N ARG A 94 -14.22 -4.22 -6.09
CA ARG A 94 -14.66 -5.08 -4.97
C ARG A 94 -13.61 -5.28 -3.90
N LEU A 95 -12.41 -4.76 -4.11
CA LEU A 95 -11.32 -4.79 -3.16
C LEU A 95 -10.55 -3.48 -3.20
N GLY A 96 -10.24 -2.95 -2.02
CA GLY A 96 -9.51 -1.71 -1.82
C GLY A 96 -8.50 -1.88 -0.70
N LEU A 97 -7.22 -1.59 -0.96
CA LEU A 97 -6.15 -1.63 0.04
C LEU A 97 -5.43 -0.27 0.03
N VAL A 98 -5.12 0.23 1.22
CA VAL A 98 -4.35 1.46 1.41
C VAL A 98 -3.30 1.21 2.50
N TYR A 99 -2.04 1.42 2.18
CA TYR A 99 -0.94 1.40 3.14
C TYR A 99 -0.67 2.82 3.67
N TYR A 100 -0.41 2.94 4.98
CA TYR A 100 -0.14 4.21 5.66
C TYR A 100 1.07 4.09 6.59
N GLU A 101 2.17 4.76 6.22
CA GLU A 101 3.49 4.58 6.85
C GLU A 101 3.73 5.46 8.09
N ALA A 102 3.07 6.63 8.18
CA ALA A 102 3.51 7.71 9.06
C ALA A 102 3.63 7.34 10.56
N VAL A 103 2.76 6.44 11.05
CA VAL A 103 2.81 5.98 12.45
C VAL A 103 4.07 5.18 12.73
N ASP A 104 4.40 4.25 11.83
CA ASP A 104 5.58 3.39 11.95
C ASP A 104 6.87 4.20 11.79
N ALA A 105 6.96 5.01 10.73
CA ALA A 105 8.12 5.84 10.45
C ALA A 105 8.46 6.80 11.60
N ASN A 106 7.47 7.51 12.15
CA ASN A 106 7.70 8.38 13.31
C ASN A 106 7.96 7.61 14.61
N GLY A 107 7.36 6.43 14.77
CA GLY A 107 7.63 5.55 15.91
C GLY A 107 9.09 5.09 15.92
N HIS A 108 9.62 4.66 14.78
CA HIS A 108 11.02 4.29 14.63
C HIS A 108 11.97 5.48 14.80
N PHE A 109 11.67 6.63 14.19
CA PHE A 109 12.59 7.77 14.18
C PHE A 109 12.61 8.53 15.52
N ARG A 110 11.48 8.60 16.23
CA ARG A 110 11.32 9.47 17.42
C ARG A 110 10.94 8.73 18.69
N GLY A 111 10.68 7.42 18.58
CA GLY A 111 10.26 6.58 19.69
C GLY A 111 8.75 6.36 19.76
N PRO A 112 8.32 5.26 20.40
CA PRO A 112 6.93 4.81 20.41
C PRO A 112 5.97 5.79 21.12
N ASP A 113 6.47 6.56 22.10
CA ASP A 113 5.68 7.52 22.88
C ASP A 113 5.82 8.97 22.39
N SER A 114 6.43 9.19 21.23
CA SER A 114 6.69 10.53 20.70
C SER A 114 5.41 11.29 20.31
N ALA A 115 5.45 12.61 20.47
CA ALA A 115 4.35 13.49 20.05
C ALA A 115 4.06 13.37 18.54
N ASP A 116 5.09 13.23 17.71
CA ASP A 116 4.97 13.05 16.26
C ASP A 116 4.22 11.75 15.91
N ARG A 117 4.59 10.61 16.50
CA ARG A 117 3.86 9.35 16.27
C ARG A 117 2.41 9.48 16.74
N VAL A 118 2.18 10.06 17.92
CA VAL A 118 0.82 10.32 18.44
C VAL A 118 0.02 11.15 17.45
N GLN A 119 0.62 12.19 16.89
CA GLN A 119 0.02 13.05 15.89
C GLN A 119 -0.31 12.29 14.58
N SER A 120 0.58 11.44 14.07
CA SER A 120 0.31 10.62 12.86
C SER A 120 -0.93 9.72 13.01
N LEU A 121 -1.13 9.11 14.19
CA LEU A 121 -2.35 8.33 14.44
C LEU A 121 -3.61 9.20 14.47
N LYS A 122 -3.53 10.39 15.09
CA LYS A 122 -4.66 11.33 15.11
C LYS A 122 -5.02 11.75 13.70
N GLU A 123 -4.04 12.04 12.85
CA GLU A 123 -4.25 12.42 11.45
C GLU A 123 -4.94 11.31 10.64
N LEU A 124 -4.55 10.04 10.85
CA LEU A 124 -5.21 8.89 10.25
C LEU A 124 -6.68 8.79 10.67
N ILE A 125 -6.98 8.91 11.98
CA ILE A 125 -8.34 8.83 12.52
C ILE A 125 -9.21 10.01 12.06
N LEU A 126 -8.64 11.22 12.04
CA LEU A 126 -9.35 12.43 11.62
C LEU A 126 -9.68 12.37 10.12
N SER A 127 -8.78 11.84 9.30
CA SER A 127 -9.03 11.63 7.87
C SER A 127 -10.27 10.75 7.65
N TRP A 128 -10.44 9.70 8.44
CA TRP A 128 -11.63 8.84 8.40
C TRP A 128 -12.90 9.53 8.88
N THR A 129 -12.80 10.33 9.93
CA THR A 129 -13.96 11.02 10.54
C THR A 129 -14.48 12.15 9.64
N ALA A 130 -13.58 12.90 8.99
CA ALA A 130 -13.93 13.96 8.05
C ALA A 130 -14.70 13.43 6.82
N TYR A 131 -14.45 12.19 6.40
CA TYR A 131 -15.23 11.55 5.34
C TYR A 131 -16.68 11.32 5.76
N LYS A 132 -16.95 10.82 6.98
CA LYS A 132 -18.32 10.53 7.45
C LYS A 132 -19.24 11.74 7.60
N MET A 133 -18.69 12.96 7.58
CA MET A 133 -19.46 14.21 7.67
C MET A 133 -19.85 14.79 6.30
N LYS A 134 -19.48 14.11 5.21
CA LYS A 134 -19.94 14.41 3.84
C LYS A 134 -21.02 13.42 3.43
#